data_AF-A0A3B0V0Q4-F1
#
_entry.id   AF-A0A3B0V0Q4-F1
#
_cell.length_a   1.000
_cell.length_b   1.000
_cell.length_c   1.000
_cell.angle_alpha   90.00
_cell.angle_beta   90.00
_cell.angle_gamma   90.00
#
_symmetry.space_group_name_H-M   'P 1'
#
loop_
_entity.id
_entity.type
_entity.pdbx_description
1 polymer ?
#
loop_
_entity_poly.entity_id
_entity_poly.type
_entity_poly.pdbx_seq_one_letter_code
_entity_poly.pdbx_strand_id
1 'polypeptide(L)'
;MKPTPILFIDHAPALGGAEKSLLLLMQQLDRQKWQPHLACVDGSLAKEATAVSIPSHRLTLPRLRRSPQFLGNLWQGADGISQIAKKIGA
;
A
#
# COMPACT_ATOMS: atom_id res chain seq x y z
N MET A 1 6.89 -20.78 -12.63
CA MET A 1 7.42 -19.40 -12.52
C MET A 1 7.15 -18.90 -11.11
N LYS A 2 8.00 -18.01 -10.57
CA LYS A 2 7.67 -17.32 -9.31
C LYS A 2 6.61 -16.24 -9.60
N PRO A 3 5.59 -16.05 -8.74
CA PRO A 3 4.64 -14.96 -8.89
C PRO A 3 5.37 -13.60 -8.86
N THR A 4 4.90 -12.65 -9.66
CA THR A 4 5.44 -11.28 -9.69
C THR A 4 4.83 -10.47 -8.55
N PRO A 5 5.65 -9.83 -7.70
CA PRO A 5 5.13 -8.98 -6.63
C PRO A 5 4.50 -7.70 -7.19
N ILE A 6 3.41 -7.24 -6.58
CA ILE A 6 2.76 -5.96 -6.89
C ILE A 6 2.52 -5.20 -5.58
N LEU A 7 2.96 -3.95 -5.52
CA LEU A 7 2.69 -3.05 -4.41
C LEU A 7 1.49 -2.14 -4.71
N PHE A 8 0.38 -2.36 -4.02
CA PHE A 8 -0.74 -1.41 -3.98
C PHE A 8 -0.51 -0.40 -2.85
N ILE A 9 -0.85 0.87 -3.09
CA ILE A 9 -0.62 1.95 -2.14
C ILE A 9 -1.93 2.66 -1.87
N ASP A 10 -2.25 2.83 -0.58
CA ASP A 10 -3.40 3.62 -0.13
C ASP A 10 -2.98 4.59 0.98
N HIS A 11 -3.52 5.81 0.95
CA HIS A 11 -3.17 6.87 1.89
C HIS A 11 -4.33 7.27 2.82
N ALA A 12 -5.52 6.71 2.61
CA ALA A 12 -6.71 7.07 3.35
C ALA A 12 -6.66 6.44 4.76
N PRO A 13 -6.90 7.23 5.82
CA PRO A 13 -6.96 6.71 7.18
C PRO A 13 -8.26 5.95 7.49
N ALA A 14 -9.28 6.10 6.63
CA ALA A 14 -10.61 5.56 6.81
C ALA A 14 -10.94 4.53 5.72
N LEU A 15 -11.83 3.59 6.04
CA LEU A 15 -12.31 2.59 5.09
C LEU A 15 -13.54 3.11 4.35
N GLY A 16 -13.43 3.30 3.04
CA GLY A 16 -14.49 3.70 2.13
C GLY A 16 -14.74 2.67 1.02
N GLY A 17 -15.39 3.11 -0.06
CA GLY A 17 -15.70 2.25 -1.20
C GLY A 17 -14.47 1.83 -2.01
N ALA A 18 -13.48 2.72 -2.11
CA ALA A 18 -12.24 2.45 -2.85
C ALA A 18 -11.42 1.36 -2.15
N GLU A 19 -11.28 1.45 -0.84
CA GLU A 19 -10.50 0.54 -0.02
C GLU A 19 -11.14 -0.85 0.02
N LYS A 20 -12.48 -0.93 0.10
CA LYS A 20 -13.22 -2.20 -0.03
C LYS A 20 -13.02 -2.83 -1.40
N SER A 21 -13.07 -2.03 -2.46
CA SER A 21 -12.84 -2.51 -3.83
C SER A 21 -11.41 -2.99 -4.03
N LEU A 22 -10.44 -2.29 -3.46
CA LEU A 22 -9.02 -2.67 -3.45
C LEU A 22 -8.82 -4.02 -2.76
N LEU A 23 -9.38 -4.21 -1.56
CA LEU A 23 -9.30 -5.49 -0.85
C LEU A 23 -9.94 -6.63 -1.65
N LEU A 24 -11.09 -6.38 -2.30
CA LEU A 24 -11.74 -7.37 -3.15
C LEU A 24 -10.85 -7.74 -4.35
N LEU A 25 -10.32 -6.74 -5.06
CA LEU A 25 -9.40 -6.95 -6.17
C LEU A 25 -8.21 -7.80 -5.72
N MET A 26 -7.56 -7.38 -4.63
CA MET A 26 -6.39 -8.08 -4.12
C MET A 26 -6.72 -9.52 -3.72
N GLN A 27 -7.88 -9.81 -3.15
CA GLN A 27 -8.32 -11.18 -2.83
C GLN A 27 -8.51 -12.06 -4.07
N GLN A 28 -8.96 -11.48 -5.19
CA GLN A 28 -9.29 -12.23 -6.41
C GLN A 28 -8.13 -12.34 -7.42
N LEU A 29 -6.99 -11.69 -7.17
CA LEU A 29 -5.81 -11.80 -8.03
C LEU A 29 -5.28 -13.24 -8.10
N ASP A 30 -5.01 -13.72 -9.32
CA ASP A 30 -4.37 -15.01 -9.59
C ASP A 30 -3.02 -15.12 -8.86
N ARG A 31 -2.99 -15.91 -7.77
CA ARG A 31 -1.83 -16.10 -6.90
C ARG A 31 -0.70 -16.88 -7.54
N GLN A 32 -0.94 -17.56 -8.67
CA GLN A 32 0.12 -18.23 -9.42
C GLN A 32 0.93 -17.24 -10.25
N LYS A 33 0.34 -16.10 -10.61
CA LYS A 33 0.97 -15.04 -11.40
C LYS A 33 1.38 -13.84 -10.56
N TRP A 34 0.60 -13.50 -9.55
CA TRP A 34 0.76 -12.25 -8.79
C TRP A 34 0.86 -12.48 -7.30
N GLN A 35 1.76 -11.74 -6.65
CA GLN A 35 1.89 -11.68 -5.21
C GLN A 35 1.55 -10.26 -4.73
N PRO A 36 0.29 -10.00 -4.33
CA PRO A 36 -0.10 -8.65 -3.95
C PRO A 36 0.38 -8.30 -2.54
N HIS A 37 0.87 -7.07 -2.40
CA HIS A 37 1.24 -6.43 -1.15
C HIS A 37 0.51 -5.09 -1.04
N LEU A 38 0.09 -4.73 0.18
CA LEU A 38 -0.51 -3.44 0.47
C LEU A 38 0.47 -2.57 1.24
N ALA A 39 0.70 -1.34 0.82
CA ALA A 39 1.31 -0.30 1.64
C ALA A 39 0.23 0.73 2.00
N CYS A 40 -0.02 0.91 3.30
CA CYS A 40 -1.01 1.87 3.75
C CYS A 40 -0.61 2.53 5.07
N VAL A 41 -1.26 3.66 5.36
CA VAL A 41 -1.21 4.28 6.70
C VAL A 41 -1.86 3.35 7.73
N ASP A 42 -1.58 3.56 9.02
CA ASP A 42 -2.27 2.84 10.07
C ASP A 42 -3.77 3.15 10.03
N GLY A 43 -4.61 2.15 10.21
CA GLY A 43 -6.06 2.34 10.18
C GLY A 43 -6.84 1.06 9.91
N SER A 44 -8.12 1.24 9.58
CA SER A 44 -9.04 0.12 9.34
C SER A 44 -8.63 -0.74 8.14
N LEU A 45 -8.10 -0.13 7.08
CA LEU A 45 -7.65 -0.87 5.89
C LEU A 45 -6.54 -1.88 6.20
N ALA A 46 -5.54 -1.51 7.02
CA ALA A 46 -4.47 -2.42 7.44
C ALA A 46 -5.02 -3.63 8.23
N LYS A 47 -6.02 -3.40 9.08
CA LYS A 47 -6.69 -4.46 9.86
C LYS A 47 -7.47 -5.41 8.97
N GLU A 48 -8.24 -4.86 8.02
CA GLU A 48 -9.01 -5.66 7.07
C GLU A 48 -8.09 -6.48 6.15
N ALA A 49 -7.00 -5.88 5.64
CA ALA A 49 -6.00 -6.59 4.85
C ALA A 49 -5.41 -7.78 5.61
N THR A 50 -5.09 -7.59 6.90
CA THR A 50 -4.62 -8.67 7.78
C THR A 50 -5.66 -9.77 7.95
N ALA A 51 -6.94 -9.41 8.13
CA ALA A 51 -8.03 -10.36 8.29
C ALA A 51 -8.21 -11.26 7.05
N VAL A 52 -7.94 -10.74 5.85
CA VAL A 52 -7.99 -11.51 4.59
C VAL A 52 -6.63 -12.03 4.12
N SER A 53 -5.64 -12.08 5.01
CA SER A 53 -4.29 -12.60 4.75
C SER A 53 -3.54 -11.92 3.59
N ILE A 54 -3.80 -10.63 3.37
CA ILE A 54 -3.01 -9.78 2.48
C ILE A 54 -1.85 -9.18 3.28
N PRO A 55 -0.58 -9.36 2.84
CA PRO A 55 0.55 -8.72 3.49
C PRO A 55 0.46 -7.19 3.42
N SER A 56 0.36 -6.53 4.56
CA SER A 56 0.34 -5.07 4.68
C SER A 56 1.65 -4.51 5.26
N HIS A 57 2.12 -3.42 4.68
CA HIS A 57 3.30 -2.67 5.10
C HIS A 57 2.87 -1.27 5.55
N ARG A 58 3.34 -0.86 6.73
CA ARG A 58 3.08 0.48 7.23
C ARG A 58 3.83 1.50 6.37
N LEU A 59 3.11 2.50 5.88
CA LEU A 59 3.67 3.60 5.11
C LEU A 59 3.27 4.94 5.74
N THR A 60 4.26 5.77 6.02
CA THR A 60 4.03 7.16 6.44
C THR A 60 4.01 8.05 5.20
N LEU A 61 2.84 8.56 4.85
CA LEU A 61 2.69 9.50 3.73
C LEU A 61 2.46 10.91 4.27
N PRO A 62 3.48 11.79 4.26
CA PRO A 62 3.31 13.17 4.69
C PRO A 62 2.39 13.91 3.71
N ARG A 63 1.64 14.89 4.22
CA ARG A 63 0.72 15.68 3.41
C ARG A 63 1.52 16.50 2.39
N LEU A 64 1.22 16.31 1.11
CA LEU A 64 1.82 17.11 0.03
C LEU A 64 1.04 18.40 -0.23
N ARG A 65 -0.29 18.29 -0.33
CA ARG A 65 -1.15 19.42 -0.67
C ARG A 65 -1.17 20.46 0.44
N ARG A 66 -0.84 21.71 0.09
CA ARG A 66 -0.75 22.88 0.99
C ARG A 66 0.33 22.74 2.08
N SER A 67 1.39 21.97 1.81
CA SER A 67 2.54 21.90 2.71
C SER A 67 3.59 22.94 2.30
N PRO A 68 4.12 23.74 3.25
CA PRO A 68 5.28 24.60 2.99
C PRO A 68 6.56 23.79 2.73
N GLN A 69 6.57 22.50 3.08
CA GLN A 69 7.70 21.57 2.93
C GLN A 69 7.44 20.55 1.80
N PHE A 70 6.71 20.96 0.75
CA PHE A 70 6.25 20.09 -0.33
C PHE A 70 7.34 19.14 -0.87
N LEU A 71 8.52 19.67 -1.22
CA LEU A 71 9.61 18.87 -1.78
C LEU A 71 10.14 17.85 -0.77
N GLY A 72 10.33 18.24 0.49
CA GLY A 72 10.79 17.33 1.55
C GLY A 72 9.77 16.21 1.80
N ASN A 73 8.49 16.56 1.88
CA ASN A 73 7.41 15.59 2.05
C ASN A 73 7.29 14.64 0.85
N LEU A 74 7.50 15.14 -0.37
CA LEU A 74 7.50 14.32 -1.58
C LEU A 74 8.63 13.30 -1.55
N TRP A 75 9.85 13.74 -1.24
CA TRP A 75 11.01 12.86 -1.12
C TRP A 75 10.83 11.80 -0.02
N GLN A 76 10.35 12.21 1.15
CA GLN A 76 10.09 11.28 2.25
C GLN A 76 9.05 10.21 1.87
N GLY A 77 7.95 10.61 1.23
CA GLY A 77 6.93 9.66 0.75
C GLY A 77 7.47 8.71 -0.32
N ALA A 78 8.23 9.24 -1.29
CA ALA A 78 8.82 8.46 -2.37
C ALA A 78 9.86 7.46 -1.85
N ASP A 79 10.71 7.88 -0.92
CA ASP A 79 11.72 7.00 -0.30
C ASP A 79 11.05 5.88 0.50
N GLY A 80 10.02 6.19 1.30
CA GLY A 80 9.24 5.18 2.02
C GLY A 80 8.62 4.13 1.09
N ILE A 81 8.03 4.56 -0.02
CA ILE A 81 7.48 3.64 -1.05
C ILE A 81 8.60 2.79 -1.67
N SER A 82 9.72 3.43 -2.05
CA SER A 82 10.86 2.77 -2.68
C SER A 82 11.48 1.71 -1.78
N GLN A 83 11.63 1.98 -0.49
CA GLN A 83 12.14 1.02 0.48
C GLN A 83 11.24 -0.22 0.59
N ILE A 84 9.92 -0.04 0.61
CA ILE A 84 8.97 -1.16 0.65
C ILE A 84 9.03 -1.96 -0.65
N ALA A 85 9.00 -1.31 -1.81
CA ALA A 85 9.09 -1.96 -3.11
C ALA A 85 10.35 -2.82 -3.23
N LYS A 86 11.52 -2.25 -2.89
CA LYS A 86 12.80 -2.98 -2.85
C LYS A 86 12.77 -4.18 -1.91
N LYS A 87 12.15 -4.04 -0.74
CA LYS A 87 12.07 -5.13 0.25
C LYS A 87 11.26 -6.33 -0.26
N ILE A 88 10.21 -6.09 -1.04
CA ILE A 88 9.36 -7.15 -1.58
C ILE A 88 9.77 -7.60 -2.99
N GLY A 89 10.70 -6.90 -3.63
CA GLY A 89 11.16 -7.17 -5.00
C GLY A 89 10.20 -6.71 -6.08
N ALA A 90 9.39 -5.69 -5.81
CA ALA A 90 8.49 -5.03 -6.77
C ALA A 90 9.15 -3.82 -7.44
#